data_AF-A0A7W0S6Y1-F1
#
_entry.id   AF-A0A7W0S6Y1-F1
#
_cell.length_a   1.000
_cell.length_b   1.000
_cell.length_c   1.000
_cell.angle_alpha   90.00
_cell.angle_beta   90.00
_cell.angle_gamma   90.00
#
_symmetry.space_group_name_H-M   'P 1'
#
loop_
_entity.id
_entity.type
_entity.pdbx_description
1 polymer ?
#
loop_
_entity_poly.entity_id
_entity_poly.type
_entity_poly.pdbx_seq_one_letter_code
_entity_poly.pdbx_strand_id
1 'polypeptide(L)'
;MPLTPVEIRHVQLRRTFPRGYRRKPVDGLLTEIADSFEEVWRERADLADQLEELETEASKHRELEALLRSTLVAAERAAQDMKEQARRESDLIVQEAHAEGRRVTREAAAEKQRLDEDVRKIRALLRTSLESLDGETNAERPSGGHAVKPTPVEEVTDPGIRRVAG
;
A
#
# COMPACT_ATOMS: atom_id res chain seq x y z
N MET A 1 42.76 27.00 39.14
CA MET A 1 43.39 25.80 38.56
C MET A 1 44.28 25.16 39.62
N PRO A 2 44.21 23.83 39.82
CA PRO A 2 45.22 23.09 40.56
C PRO A 2 46.54 23.07 39.79
N LEU A 3 47.66 22.81 40.48
CA LEU A 3 49.01 22.77 39.91
C LEU A 3 49.12 21.68 38.82
N THR A 4 49.85 21.96 37.75
CA THR A 4 50.27 20.96 36.76
C THR A 4 51.39 20.07 37.31
N PRO A 5 51.59 18.84 36.78
CA PRO A 5 52.70 17.99 37.20
C PRO A 5 54.06 18.70 37.11
N VAL A 6 54.27 19.48 36.04
CA VAL A 6 55.47 20.30 35.86
C VAL A 6 55.59 21.37 36.95
N GLU A 7 54.51 22.06 37.28
CA GLU A 7 54.53 23.06 38.36
C GLU A 7 54.85 22.42 39.71
N ILE A 8 54.31 21.23 40.02
CA ILE A 8 54.59 20.49 41.26
C ILE A 8 56.08 20.17 41.37
N ARG A 9 56.74 19.75 40.27
CA ARG A 9 58.20 19.50 40.26
C ARG A 9 59.04 20.75 40.53
N HIS A 10 58.52 21.94 40.22
CA HIS A 10 59.21 23.22 40.41
C HIS A 10 58.83 23.95 41.72
N VAL A 11 57.93 23.39 42.55
CA VAL A 11 57.55 24.01 43.83
C VAL A 11 58.75 24.07 44.77
N GLN A 12 59.08 25.27 45.23
CA GLN A 12 60.08 25.50 46.27
C GLN A 12 59.42 25.83 47.60
N LEU A 13 59.61 24.96 48.59
CA LEU A 13 59.07 25.17 49.93
C LEU A 13 60.01 26.04 50.78
N ARG A 14 59.46 27.09 51.42
CA ARG A 14 60.21 27.98 52.31
C ARG A 14 60.63 27.25 53.59
N ARG A 15 61.82 27.59 54.10
CA ARG A 15 62.40 26.99 55.30
C ARG A 15 61.90 27.71 56.56
N THR A 16 61.39 26.96 57.54
CA THR A 16 60.94 27.49 58.83
C THR A 16 61.57 26.70 59.99
N PHE A 17 62.21 27.40 60.93
CA PHE A 17 62.72 26.85 62.20
C PHE A 17 61.78 27.26 63.35
N PRO A 18 61.60 26.47 64.43
CA PRO A 18 62.23 25.18 64.75
C PRO A 18 61.43 23.91 64.39
N ARG A 19 60.23 24.00 63.80
CA ARG A 19 59.34 22.85 63.50
C ARG A 19 59.05 22.64 62.01
N GLY A 20 60.09 22.65 61.16
CA GLY A 20 59.95 22.40 59.71
C GLY A 20 60.09 20.93 59.32
N TYR A 21 59.47 20.52 58.20
CA TYR A 21 59.66 19.19 57.62
C TYR A 21 61.08 19.01 57.07
N ARG A 22 61.54 17.75 57.03
CA ARG A 22 62.84 17.40 56.46
C ARG A 22 62.77 17.48 54.93
N ARG A 23 63.67 18.26 54.32
CA ARG A 23 63.70 18.51 52.87
C ARG A 23 63.76 17.24 52.02
N LYS A 24 64.71 16.33 52.27
CA LYS A 24 64.90 15.13 51.43
C LYS A 24 63.63 14.26 51.31
N PRO A 25 62.97 13.85 52.41
CA PRO A 25 61.70 13.12 52.31
C PRO A 25 60.58 13.89 51.60
N VAL A 26 60.51 15.21 51.81
CA VAL A 26 59.47 16.04 51.16
C VAL A 26 59.71 16.20 49.67
N ASP A 27 60.96 16.43 49.25
CA ASP A 27 61.33 16.53 47.83
C ASP A 27 61.03 15.19 47.11
N GLY A 28 61.29 14.05 47.77
CA GLY A 28 60.92 12.72 47.27
C GLY A 28 59.40 12.54 47.12
N LEU A 29 58.64 12.91 48.14
CA LEU A 29 57.17 12.88 48.10
C LEU A 29 56.61 13.79 46.99
N LEU A 30 57.16 14.99 46.80
CA LEU A 30 56.74 15.89 45.73
C LEU A 30 57.02 15.31 44.33
N THR A 31 58.08 14.51 44.21
CA THR A 31 58.40 13.81 42.96
C THR A 31 57.37 12.71 42.69
N GLU A 32 57.07 11.89 43.69
CA GLU A 32 56.06 10.82 43.60
C GLU A 32 54.65 11.39 43.32
N ILE A 33 54.29 12.49 43.97
CA ILE A 33 53.03 13.21 43.70
C ILE A 33 53.02 13.71 42.25
N ALA A 34 54.11 14.30 41.77
CA ALA A 34 54.17 14.79 40.39
C ALA A 34 54.05 13.66 39.37
N ASP A 35 54.72 12.53 39.59
CA ASP A 35 54.63 11.34 38.72
C ASP A 35 53.19 10.79 38.68
N SER A 36 52.56 10.62 39.85
CA SER A 36 51.16 10.17 39.93
C SER A 36 50.18 11.16 39.29
N PHE A 37 50.41 12.47 39.47
CA PHE A 37 49.58 13.49 38.82
C PHE A 37 49.74 13.49 37.30
N GLU A 38 50.93 13.18 36.78
CA GLU A 38 51.19 13.08 35.35
C GLU A 38 50.43 11.91 34.73
N GLU A 39 50.40 10.76 35.41
CA GLU A 39 49.61 9.60 35.00
C GLU A 39 48.11 9.92 34.96
N VAL A 40 47.56 10.51 36.03
CA VAL A 40 46.14 10.92 36.09
C VAL A 40 45.81 11.96 35.02
N TRP A 41 46.72 12.89 34.73
CA TRP A 41 46.52 13.88 33.67
C TRP A 41 46.45 13.25 32.29
N ARG A 42 47.30 12.24 32.04
CA ARG A 42 47.30 11.50 30.78
C ARG A 42 46.02 10.68 30.63
N GLU A 43 45.62 9.94 31.65
CA GLU A 43 44.35 9.20 31.64
C GLU A 43 43.15 10.12 31.44
N ARG A 44 43.16 11.30 32.07
CA ARG A 44 42.12 12.31 31.86
C ARG A 44 42.06 12.76 30.40
N ALA A 45 43.20 12.98 29.76
CA ALA A 45 43.25 13.38 28.36
C ALA A 45 42.72 12.25 27.47
N ASP A 46 43.19 11.02 27.67
CA ASP A 46 42.75 9.85 26.91
C ASP A 46 41.24 9.59 27.06
N LEU A 47 40.68 9.78 28.27
CA LEU A 47 39.25 9.68 28.53
C LEU A 47 38.44 10.83 27.93
N ALA A 48 38.99 12.05 27.88
CA ALA A 48 38.34 13.18 27.25
C ALA A 48 38.22 12.97 25.74
N ASP A 49 39.28 12.46 25.10
CA ASP A 49 39.28 12.14 23.67
C ASP A 49 38.27 11.03 23.35
N GLN A 50 38.22 9.97 24.17
CA GLN A 50 37.21 8.90 24.02
C GLN A 50 35.79 9.41 24.21
N LEU A 51 35.57 10.33 25.16
CA LEU A 51 34.26 10.92 25.39
C LEU A 51 33.81 11.72 24.17
N GLU A 52 34.69 12.53 23.58
CA GLU A 52 34.39 13.31 22.38
C GLU A 52 34.04 12.40 21.17
N GLU A 53 34.76 11.29 21.01
CA GLU A 53 34.47 10.30 19.97
C GLU A 53 33.08 9.65 20.18
N LEU A 54 32.79 9.20 21.41
CA LEU A 54 31.51 8.58 21.75
C LEU A 54 30.34 9.56 21.65
N GLU A 55 30.53 10.82 22.03
CA GLU A 55 29.51 11.87 21.88
C GLU A 55 29.21 12.13 20.41
N THR A 56 30.24 12.14 19.56
CA THR A 56 30.10 12.28 18.11
C THR A 56 29.33 11.11 17.51
N GLU A 57 29.66 9.88 17.89
CA GLU A 57 28.96 8.67 17.43
C GLU A 57 27.50 8.65 17.90
N ALA A 58 27.26 9.00 19.17
CA ALA A 58 25.91 9.12 19.72
C ALA A 58 25.08 10.18 18.99
N SER A 59 25.67 11.32 18.59
CA SER A 59 24.98 12.33 17.79
C SER A 59 24.57 11.78 16.43
N LYS A 60 25.48 11.11 15.72
CA LYS A 60 25.19 10.47 14.41
C LYS A 60 24.06 9.45 14.52
N HIS A 61 24.06 8.63 15.58
CA HIS A 61 22.98 7.67 15.80
C HIS A 61 21.63 8.34 16.08
N ARG A 62 21.60 9.42 16.87
CA ARG A 62 20.36 10.18 17.10
C ARG A 62 19.81 10.81 15.82
N GLU A 63 20.68 11.35 14.97
CA GLU A 63 20.30 11.90 13.66
C GLU A 63 19.73 10.81 12.75
N LEU A 64 20.40 9.65 12.68
CA LEU A 64 19.93 8.51 11.91
C LEU A 64 18.58 8.00 12.42
N GLU A 65 18.41 7.89 13.73
CA GLU A 65 17.14 7.48 14.34
C GLU A 65 16.01 8.47 14.02
N ALA A 66 16.28 9.78 14.08
CA ALA A 66 15.31 10.80 13.71
C ALA A 66 14.89 10.68 12.23
N LEU A 67 15.85 10.43 11.33
CA LEU A 67 15.58 10.21 9.91
C LEU A 67 14.77 8.92 9.66
N LEU A 68 15.10 7.83 10.35
CA LEU A 68 14.35 6.58 10.24
C LEU A 68 12.91 6.75 10.71
N ARG A 69 12.70 7.42 11.85
CA ARG A 69 11.35 7.73 12.37
C ARG A 69 10.55 8.59 11.38
N SER A 70 11.15 9.64 10.83
CA SER A 70 10.45 10.50 9.86
C SER A 70 10.11 9.75 8.57
N THR A 71 11.02 8.90 8.09
CA THR A 71 10.81 8.06 6.91
C THR A 71 9.69 7.03 7.15
N LEU A 72 9.65 6.39 8.31
CA LEU A 72 8.61 5.43 8.67
C LEU A 72 7.22 6.09 8.69
N VAL A 73 7.11 7.28 9.31
CA VAL A 73 5.86 8.04 9.33
C VAL A 73 5.44 8.47 7.92
N ALA A 74 6.39 8.89 7.08
CA ALA A 74 6.12 9.23 5.70
C ALA A 74 5.64 8.02 4.89
N ALA A 75 6.27 6.85 5.07
CA ALA A 75 5.87 5.61 4.43
C ALA A 75 4.48 5.14 4.88
N GLU A 76 4.16 5.25 6.17
CA GLU A 76 2.83 4.93 6.71
C GLU A 76 1.75 5.83 6.11
N ARG A 77 2.00 7.14 6.03
CA ARG A 77 1.08 8.09 5.38
C ARG A 77 0.88 7.77 3.91
N ALA A 78 1.97 7.54 3.17
CA ALA A 78 1.88 7.17 1.76
C ALA A 78 1.09 5.87 1.54
N ALA A 79 1.30 4.86 2.39
CA ALA A 79 0.54 3.61 2.33
C ALA A 79 -0.96 3.82 2.61
N GLN A 80 -1.30 4.68 3.58
CA GLN A 80 -2.68 5.02 3.89
C GLN A 80 -3.34 5.80 2.75
N ASP A 81 -2.65 6.80 2.19
CA ASP A 81 -3.13 7.58 1.04
C ASP A 81 -3.37 6.69 -0.18
N MET A 82 -2.44 5.77 -0.48
CA MET A 82 -2.59 4.78 -1.54
C MET A 82 -3.82 3.89 -1.32
N LYS A 83 -4.04 3.44 -0.08
CA LYS A 83 -5.20 2.59 0.27
C LYS A 83 -6.51 3.35 0.11
N GLU A 84 -6.56 4.61 0.50
CA GLU A 84 -7.75 5.46 0.34
C GLU A 84 -8.02 5.81 -1.11
N GLN A 85 -6.98 6.07 -1.90
CA GLN A 85 -7.10 6.26 -3.35
C GLN A 85 -7.61 5.00 -4.04
N ALA A 86 -7.01 3.84 -3.77
CA ALA A 86 -7.43 2.57 -4.35
C ALA A 86 -8.88 2.21 -4.00
N ARG A 87 -9.34 2.52 -2.77
CA ARG A 87 -10.75 2.36 -2.37
C ARG A 87 -11.67 3.27 -3.19
N ARG A 88 -11.35 4.56 -3.31
CA ARG A 88 -12.15 5.51 -4.10
C ARG A 88 -12.21 5.10 -5.58
N GLU A 89 -11.08 4.69 -6.16
CA GLU A 89 -11.03 4.21 -7.54
C GLU A 89 -11.84 2.93 -7.71
N SER A 90 -11.74 1.97 -6.78
CA SER A 90 -12.56 0.76 -6.79
C SER A 90 -14.05 1.08 -6.74
N ASP A 91 -14.47 1.98 -5.86
CA ASP A 91 -15.87 2.38 -5.73
C ASP A 91 -16.39 3.04 -7.02
N LEU A 92 -15.57 3.89 -7.65
CA LEU A 92 -15.89 4.50 -8.94
C LEU A 92 -16.03 3.46 -10.06
N ILE A 93 -15.07 2.52 -10.15
CA ILE A 93 -15.11 1.43 -11.15
C ILE A 93 -16.38 0.60 -10.98
N VAL A 94 -16.74 0.24 -9.74
CA VAL A 94 -17.96 -0.53 -9.45
C VAL A 94 -19.21 0.27 -9.84
N GLN A 95 -19.26 1.55 -9.52
CA GLN A 95 -20.39 2.41 -9.89
C GLN A 95 -20.54 2.55 -11.40
N GLU A 96 -19.43 2.73 -12.13
CA GLU A 96 -19.40 2.82 -13.59
C GLU A 96 -19.83 1.50 -14.23
N ALA A 97 -19.30 0.37 -13.76
CA ALA A 97 -19.70 -0.97 -14.21
C ALA A 97 -21.20 -1.21 -14.00
N HIS A 98 -21.76 -0.79 -12.88
CA HIS A 98 -23.20 -0.88 -12.64
C HIS A 98 -24.02 0.05 -13.54
N ALA A 99 -23.55 1.27 -13.79
CA ALA A 99 -24.21 2.21 -14.69
C ALA A 99 -24.23 1.67 -16.13
N GLU A 100 -23.10 1.15 -16.58
CA GLU A 100 -22.94 0.54 -17.90
C GLU A 100 -23.79 -0.72 -18.05
N GLY A 101 -23.77 -1.62 -17.04
CA GLY A 101 -24.63 -2.80 -17.03
C GLY A 101 -26.13 -2.47 -17.13
N ARG A 102 -26.58 -1.41 -16.42
CA ARG A 102 -27.95 -0.89 -16.55
C ARG A 102 -28.22 -0.33 -17.94
N ARG A 103 -27.27 0.40 -18.54
CA ARG A 103 -27.39 0.94 -19.90
C ARG A 103 -27.57 -0.18 -20.91
N VAL A 104 -26.67 -1.17 -20.91
CA VAL A 104 -26.72 -2.34 -21.78
C VAL A 104 -28.03 -3.11 -21.62
N THR A 105 -28.49 -3.33 -20.38
CA THR A 105 -29.76 -4.05 -20.13
C THR A 105 -30.96 -3.30 -20.68
N ARG A 106 -30.99 -1.97 -20.55
CA ARG A 106 -32.07 -1.13 -21.12
C ARG A 106 -32.05 -1.15 -22.63
N GLU A 107 -30.88 -1.08 -23.25
CA GLU A 107 -30.73 -1.16 -24.70
C GLU A 107 -31.20 -2.50 -25.25
N ALA A 108 -30.76 -3.60 -24.64
CA ALA A 108 -31.20 -4.94 -25.02
C ALA A 108 -32.72 -5.13 -24.84
N ALA A 109 -33.31 -4.59 -23.75
CA ALA A 109 -34.74 -4.65 -23.53
C ALA A 109 -35.53 -3.84 -24.58
N ALA A 110 -35.05 -2.65 -24.94
CA ALA A 110 -35.64 -1.82 -25.98
C ALA A 110 -35.56 -2.47 -27.36
N GLU A 111 -34.41 -3.07 -27.69
CA GLU A 111 -34.23 -3.82 -28.94
C GLU A 111 -35.15 -5.03 -29.01
N LYS A 112 -35.25 -5.81 -27.92
CA LYS A 112 -36.21 -6.92 -27.84
C LYS A 112 -37.64 -6.45 -28.09
N GLN A 113 -38.07 -5.35 -27.47
CA GLN A 113 -39.42 -4.80 -27.67
C GLN A 113 -39.67 -4.43 -29.13
N ARG A 114 -38.70 -3.78 -29.78
CA ARG A 114 -38.79 -3.44 -31.22
C ARG A 114 -38.92 -4.70 -32.08
N LEU A 115 -38.11 -5.73 -31.83
CA LEU A 115 -38.18 -7.00 -32.55
C LEU A 115 -39.53 -7.69 -32.34
N ASP A 116 -40.05 -7.70 -31.10
CA ASP A 116 -41.37 -8.27 -30.80
C ASP A 116 -42.50 -7.54 -31.55
N GLU A 117 -42.42 -6.20 -31.66
CA GLU A 117 -43.35 -5.41 -32.46
C GLU A 117 -43.26 -5.72 -33.95
N ASP A 118 -42.05 -5.84 -34.50
CA ASP A 118 -41.84 -6.14 -35.91
C ASP A 118 -42.32 -7.55 -36.26
N VAL A 119 -42.09 -8.54 -35.39
CA VAL A 119 -42.64 -9.89 -35.53
C VAL A 119 -44.17 -9.84 -35.54
N ARG A 120 -44.81 -9.04 -34.67
CA ARG A 120 -46.28 -8.89 -34.67
C ARG A 120 -46.79 -8.26 -35.97
N LYS A 121 -46.13 -7.22 -36.47
CA LYS A 121 -46.48 -6.59 -37.76
C LYS A 121 -46.38 -7.58 -38.91
N ILE A 122 -45.26 -8.32 -39.00
CA ILE A 122 -45.05 -9.33 -40.05
C ILE A 122 -46.14 -10.41 -39.99
N ARG A 123 -46.48 -10.92 -38.79
CA ARG A 123 -47.57 -11.89 -38.62
C ARG A 123 -48.93 -11.34 -39.04
N ALA A 124 -49.23 -10.08 -38.71
CA ALA A 124 -50.46 -9.43 -39.12
C ALA A 124 -50.54 -9.27 -40.65
N LEU A 125 -49.46 -8.81 -41.29
CA LEU A 125 -49.37 -8.70 -42.74
C LEU A 125 -49.56 -10.07 -43.42
N LEU A 126 -48.84 -11.09 -42.95
CA LEU A 126 -48.97 -12.46 -43.48
C LEU A 126 -50.41 -12.96 -43.37
N ARG A 127 -51.06 -12.73 -42.22
CA ARG A 127 -52.47 -13.10 -42.03
C ARG A 127 -53.38 -12.39 -43.02
N THR A 128 -53.23 -11.09 -43.21
CA THR A 128 -54.05 -10.34 -44.17
C THR A 128 -53.84 -10.83 -45.61
N SER A 129 -52.59 -11.14 -45.99
CA SER A 129 -52.29 -11.69 -47.32
C SER A 129 -52.89 -13.08 -47.52
N LEU A 130 -52.89 -13.93 -46.48
CA LEU A 130 -53.55 -15.24 -46.53
C LEU A 130 -55.07 -15.10 -46.63
N GLU A 131 -55.68 -14.18 -45.87
CA GLU A 131 -57.13 -13.92 -45.93
C GLU A 131 -57.55 -13.39 -47.32
N SER A 132 -56.73 -12.57 -47.99
CA SER A 132 -57.01 -12.16 -49.38
C SER A 132 -56.90 -13.31 -50.39
N LEU A 133 -55.97 -14.25 -50.18
CA LEU A 133 -55.82 -15.44 -51.04
C LEU A 133 -56.96 -16.45 -50.83
N ASP A 134 -57.43 -16.61 -49.59
CA ASP A 134 -58.59 -17.45 -49.27
C ASP A 134 -59.89 -16.85 -49.85
N GLY A 135 -60.01 -15.51 -49.89
CA GLY A 135 -61.10 -14.81 -50.58
C GLY A 135 -61.10 -15.02 -52.09
N GLU A 136 -59.92 -15.07 -52.72
CA GLU A 136 -59.77 -15.38 -54.15
C GLU A 136 -60.01 -16.87 -54.45
N THR A 137 -59.61 -17.79 -53.57
CA THR A 137 -59.85 -19.24 -53.76
C THR A 137 -61.29 -19.67 -53.47
N ASN A 138 -62.06 -18.92 -52.68
CA ASN A 138 -63.49 -19.19 -52.47
C ASN A 138 -64.38 -18.71 -53.63
N ALA A 139 -63.85 -17.91 -54.57
CA ALA A 139 -64.52 -17.61 -55.83
C ALA A 139 -64.37 -18.74 -56.87
N GLU A 140 -63.51 -19.75 -56.61
CA GLU A 140 -63.06 -20.70 -57.64
C GLU A 140 -62.99 -22.18 -57.22
N ARG A 141 -63.87 -22.66 -56.32
CA ARG A 141 -63.99 -24.12 -56.11
C ARG A 141 -65.44 -24.65 -56.15
N PRO A 142 -65.80 -25.48 -57.16
CA PRO A 142 -66.80 -26.51 -56.96
C PRO A 142 -66.22 -27.68 -56.14
N SER A 143 -67.14 -28.38 -55.48
CA SER A 143 -66.97 -29.48 -54.53
C SER A 143 -66.03 -30.61 -54.99
N GLY A 144 -65.17 -31.07 -54.08
CA GLY A 144 -64.47 -32.34 -54.21
C GLY A 144 -63.52 -32.59 -53.04
N GLY A 145 -63.99 -33.35 -52.04
CA GLY A 145 -63.21 -33.66 -50.85
C GLY A 145 -62.11 -34.70 -51.08
N HIS A 146 -61.02 -34.57 -50.36
CA HIS A 146 -60.24 -35.70 -49.85
C HIS A 146 -59.52 -35.31 -48.56
N ALA A 147 -59.85 -36.02 -47.49
CA ALA A 147 -59.20 -35.90 -46.19
C ALA A 147 -57.86 -36.66 -46.22
N VAL A 148 -56.77 -36.00 -45.88
CA VAL A 148 -55.48 -36.64 -45.58
C VAL A 148 -55.12 -36.31 -44.14
N LYS A 149 -54.92 -37.36 -43.34
CA LYS A 149 -54.59 -37.28 -41.90
C LYS A 149 -53.13 -36.81 -41.72
N PRO A 150 -52.81 -36.01 -40.68
CA PRO A 150 -51.44 -35.61 -40.40
C PRO A 150 -50.67 -36.70 -39.66
N THR A 151 -49.43 -36.94 -40.08
CA THR A 151 -48.39 -37.68 -39.33
C THR A 151 -47.78 -36.78 -38.26
N PRO A 152 -47.39 -37.31 -37.07
CA PRO A 152 -46.84 -36.49 -36.00
C PRO A 152 -45.35 -36.21 -36.23
N VAL A 153 -44.92 -34.99 -35.89
CA VAL A 153 -43.52 -34.56 -35.92
C VAL A 153 -42.89 -34.91 -34.56
N GLU A 154 -41.82 -35.72 -34.56
CA GLU A 154 -41.04 -36.03 -33.36
C GLU A 154 -40.24 -34.80 -32.89
N GLU A 155 -40.34 -34.55 -31.58
CA GLU A 155 -39.67 -33.47 -30.86
C GLU A 155 -38.21 -33.89 -30.58
N VAL A 156 -37.25 -33.30 -31.31
CA VAL A 156 -35.82 -33.48 -31.04
C VAL A 156 -35.42 -32.52 -29.93
N THR A 157 -35.40 -32.99 -28.69
CA THR A 157 -34.78 -32.29 -27.55
C THR A 157 -33.26 -32.43 -27.60
N ASP A 158 -32.55 -31.31 -27.74
CA ASP A 158 -31.09 -31.20 -27.70
C ASP A 158 -30.60 -31.08 -26.23
N PRO A 159 -29.83 -32.04 -25.67
CA PRO A 159 -29.33 -31.96 -24.31
C PRO A 159 -27.86 -31.52 -24.33
N GLY A 160 -27.60 -30.22 -24.15
CA GLY A 160 -26.24 -29.69 -24.33
C GLY A 160 -25.81 -28.51 -23.46
N ILE A 161 -26.45 -28.23 -22.32
CA ILE A 161 -25.96 -27.19 -21.39
C ILE A 161 -24.99 -27.83 -20.37
N ARG A 162 -23.68 -27.68 -20.60
CA ARG A 162 -22.64 -27.96 -19.60
C ARG A 162 -22.74 -26.94 -18.45
N ARG A 163 -23.09 -27.42 -17.26
CA ARG A 163 -22.76 -26.73 -16.00
C ARG A 163 -21.26 -26.86 -15.75
N VAL A 164 -20.56 -25.73 -15.67
CA VAL A 164 -19.30 -25.61 -14.93
C VAL A 164 -19.66 -25.07 -13.54
N ALA A 165 -19.48 -25.92 -12.53
CA ALA A 165 -19.55 -25.57 -11.12
C ALA A 165 -18.29 -26.13 -10.44
N GLY A 166 -17.61 -25.30 -9.65
CA GLY A 166 -16.43 -25.65 -8.86
C GLY A 166 -15.24 -24.79 -9.20
#